data_AF-A0A356V8V5-F1
#
_entry.id   AF-A0A356V8V5-F1
#
_cell.length_a   1.000
_cell.length_b   1.000
_cell.length_c   1.000
_cell.angle_alpha   90.00
_cell.angle_beta   90.00
_cell.angle_gamma   90.00
#
_symmetry.space_group_name_H-M   'P 1'
#
loop_
_entity.id
_entity.type
_entity.pdbx_description
1 polymer ?
#
loop_
_entity_poly.entity_id
_entity_poly.type
_entity_poly.pdbx_seq_one_letter_code
_entity_poly.pdbx_strand_id
1 'polypeptide(L)'
;DREFSDEYLIADAKRVGLAGDHTTTETLNNLLPTIRYDVVFESDRIRDAGFEKHYRMREAVSAEENTSAIVEFLNIPQNKAREIAETEHLFVD
;
A
#
# COMPACT_ATOMS: atom_id res chain seq x y z
N ASP A 1 -5.90 11.90 1.65
CA ASP A 1 -4.52 11.61 1.20
C ASP A 1 -4.18 10.14 1.39
N ARG A 2 -3.09 9.67 0.79
CA ARG A 2 -2.44 8.41 1.22
C ARG A 2 -1.47 8.79 2.34
N GLU A 3 -1.72 8.30 3.54
CA GLU A 3 -0.82 8.52 4.67
C GLU A 3 -0.01 7.25 4.89
N PHE A 4 1.30 7.36 4.70
CA PHE A 4 2.24 6.30 5.05
C PHE A 4 2.97 6.73 6.32
N SER A 5 3.00 5.87 7.34
CA SER A 5 3.76 6.14 8.56
C SER A 5 5.27 6.06 8.27
N ASP A 6 6.09 6.73 9.08
CA ASP A 6 7.54 6.61 8.96
C ASP A 6 8.00 5.18 9.25
N GLU A 7 7.35 4.50 10.21
CA GLU A 7 7.62 3.10 10.52
C GLU A 7 7.40 2.19 9.31
N TYR A 8 6.32 2.40 8.56
CA TYR A 8 6.04 1.67 7.33
C TYR A 8 7.10 1.93 6.27
N LEU A 9 7.45 3.20 6.02
CA LEU A 9 8.45 3.56 5.00
C LEU A 9 9.85 3.04 5.34
N ILE A 10 10.23 3.00 6.62
CA ILE A 10 11.49 2.40 7.07
C ILE A 10 11.48 0.89 6.85
N ALA A 11 10.38 0.21 7.20
CA ALA A 11 10.23 -1.23 6.99
C ALA A 11 10.28 -1.58 5.50
N ASP A 12 9.61 -0.79 4.66
CA ASP A 12 9.61 -0.95 3.21
C ASP A 12 11.01 -0.74 2.61
N ALA A 13 11.72 0.32 3.00
CA ALA A 13 13.09 0.59 2.57
C ALA A 13 14.04 -0.58 2.88
N LYS A 14 13.83 -1.28 4.00
CA LYS A 14 14.58 -2.50 4.31
C LYS A 14 14.18 -3.68 3.44
N ARG A 15 12.88 -3.89 3.22
CA ARG A 15 12.33 -4.99 2.42
C ARG A 15 12.78 -4.93 0.94
N VAL A 16 12.84 -3.74 0.37
CA VAL A 16 13.28 -3.53 -1.03
C VAL A 16 14.81 -3.45 -1.19
N GLY A 17 15.55 -3.54 -0.08
CA GLY A 17 17.02 -3.52 -0.07
C GLY A 17 17.65 -2.13 -0.22
N LEU A 18 16.86 -1.06 -0.05
CA LEU A 18 17.36 0.32 -0.04
C LEU A 18 18.16 0.62 1.25
N ALA A 19 17.81 -0.02 2.36
CA ALA A 19 18.53 0.04 3.64
C ALA A 19 18.82 -1.37 4.18
N GLY A 20 19.97 -1.55 4.81
CA GLY A 20 20.38 -2.81 5.43
C GLY A 20 20.63 -2.67 6.93
N ASP A 21 21.08 -3.76 7.57
CA ASP A 21 21.32 -3.82 9.02
C ASP A 21 22.37 -2.80 9.52
N HIS A 22 23.24 -2.33 8.62
CA HIS A 22 24.27 -1.34 8.93
C HIS A 22 23.85 0.12 8.62
N THR A 23 22.66 0.34 8.05
CA THR A 23 22.16 1.69 7.78
C THR A 23 21.76 2.34 9.10
N THR A 24 22.38 3.48 9.44
CA THR A 24 22.09 4.18 10.70
C THR A 24 20.69 4.82 10.67
N THR A 25 20.08 4.97 11.85
CA THR A 25 18.80 5.67 12.00
C THR A 25 18.87 7.10 11.47
N GLU A 26 19.98 7.80 11.68
CA GLU A 26 20.20 9.14 11.13
C GLU A 26 20.16 9.14 9.59
N THR A 27 20.84 8.18 8.96
CA THR A 27 20.81 8.03 7.49
C THR A 27 19.39 7.74 7.00
N LEU A 28 18.67 6.84 7.67
CA LEU A 28 17.27 6.54 7.35
C LEU A 28 16.39 7.80 7.46
N ASN A 29 16.50 8.55 8.55
CA ASN A 29 15.72 9.77 8.76
C ASN A 29 15.99 10.83 7.68
N ASN A 30 17.24 10.95 7.23
CA ASN A 30 17.59 11.86 6.13
C ASN A 30 16.99 11.42 4.79
N LEU A 31 16.77 10.10 4.59
CA LEU A 31 16.19 9.55 3.37
C LEU A 31 14.65 9.55 3.39
N LEU A 32 14.01 9.54 4.56
CA LEU A 32 12.55 9.45 4.70
C LEU A 32 11.77 10.44 3.82
N PRO A 33 12.13 11.73 3.73
CA PRO A 33 11.42 12.66 2.84
C PRO A 33 11.48 12.25 1.37
N THR A 34 12.62 11.69 0.93
CA THR A 34 12.81 11.26 -0.47
C THR A 34 12.00 10.00 -0.74
N ILE A 35 12.05 9.00 0.16
CA ILE A 35 11.28 7.76 0.04
C ILE A 35 9.78 8.08 0.03
N ARG A 36 9.32 8.96 0.93
CA ARG A 36 7.94 9.42 0.98
C ARG A 36 7.49 10.06 -0.34
N TYR A 37 8.33 10.94 -0.91
CA TYR A 37 8.03 11.56 -2.20
C TYR A 37 7.95 10.51 -3.31
N ASP A 38 8.87 9.56 -3.34
CA ASP A 38 8.92 8.51 -4.36
C ASP A 38 7.64 7.64 -4.35
N VAL A 39 7.22 7.16 -3.18
CA VAL A 39 5.98 6.36 -3.04
C VAL A 39 4.73 7.14 -3.50
N VAL A 40 4.67 8.44 -3.19
CA VAL A 40 3.57 9.31 -3.66
C VAL A 40 3.63 9.50 -5.16
N PHE A 41 4.82 9.77 -5.71
CA PHE A 41 5.03 9.96 -7.14
C PHE A 41 4.70 8.69 -7.93
N GLU A 42 5.12 7.52 -7.49
CA GLU A 42 4.77 6.23 -8.09
C GLU A 42 3.27 5.96 -8.01
N SER A 43 2.66 6.22 -6.86
CA SER A 43 1.21 6.10 -6.67
C SER A 43 0.41 6.98 -7.65
N ASP A 44 0.94 8.17 -7.93
CA ASP A 44 0.34 9.10 -8.88
C ASP A 44 0.53 8.64 -10.32
N ARG A 45 1.73 8.16 -10.68
CA ARG A 45 1.99 7.56 -12.00
C ARG A 45 1.12 6.35 -12.28
N ILE A 46 0.89 5.47 -11.31
CA ILE A 46 -0.01 4.32 -11.46
C ILE A 46 -1.44 4.79 -11.74
N ARG A 47 -1.90 5.83 -11.02
CA ARG A 47 -3.23 6.41 -11.24
C ARG A 47 -3.34 7.01 -12.64
N ASP A 48 -2.32 7.74 -13.07
CA ASP A 48 -2.32 8.49 -14.33
C ASP A 48 -2.01 7.62 -15.55
N ALA A 49 -1.54 6.39 -15.36
CA ALA A 49 -1.25 5.44 -16.42
C ALA A 49 -2.49 4.95 -17.20
N GLY A 50 -3.70 5.20 -16.68
CA GLY A 50 -4.95 4.92 -17.41
C GLY A 50 -5.23 3.43 -17.62
N PHE A 51 -4.79 2.57 -16.69
CA PHE A 51 -5.08 1.14 -16.75
C PHE A 51 -6.60 0.88 -16.73
N GLU A 52 -7.10 0.15 -17.73
CA GLU A 52 -8.53 -0.18 -17.86
C GLU A 52 -9.06 -0.97 -16.65
N LYS A 53 -8.21 -1.79 -16.03
CA LYS A 53 -8.54 -2.67 -14.90
C LYS A 53 -7.70 -2.37 -13.67
N HIS A 54 -7.71 -1.11 -13.24
CA HIS A 54 -7.08 -0.70 -11.99
C HIS A 54 -8.11 -0.56 -10.88
N TYR A 55 -7.91 -1.34 -9.82
CA TYR A 55 -8.77 -1.36 -8.63
C TYR A 55 -7.92 -1.01 -7.41
N ARG A 56 -8.53 -0.34 -6.43
CA ARG A 56 -7.83 0.16 -5.26
C ARG A 56 -8.55 -0.23 -3.98
N MET A 57 -7.78 -0.78 -3.05
CA MET A 57 -8.18 -0.99 -1.67
C MET A 57 -7.58 0.09 -0.76
N ARG A 58 -8.26 0.38 0.36
CA ARG A 58 -7.78 1.32 1.38
C ARG A 58 -8.12 0.78 2.77
N GLU A 59 -7.20 0.89 3.70
CA GLU A 59 -7.46 0.55 5.10
C GLU A 59 -8.52 1.47 5.74
N ALA A 60 -8.50 2.76 5.39
CA ALA A 60 -9.41 3.76 5.94
C ALA A 60 -10.86 3.71 5.43
N VAL A 61 -11.22 2.73 4.59
CA VAL A 61 -12.60 2.55 4.09
C VAL A 61 -13.22 1.27 4.63
N SER A 62 -14.54 1.16 4.52
CA SER A 62 -15.25 -0.02 5.00
C SER A 62 -14.83 -1.30 4.24
N ALA A 63 -14.95 -2.45 4.91
CA ALA A 63 -14.75 -3.76 4.26
C ALA A 63 -15.70 -3.95 3.06
N GLU A 64 -16.90 -3.35 3.10
CA GLU A 64 -17.85 -3.38 1.98
C GLU A 64 -17.35 -2.63 0.74
N GLU A 65 -16.74 -1.45 0.92
CA GLU A 65 -16.10 -0.71 -0.18
C GLU A 65 -14.93 -1.51 -0.77
N ASN A 66 -14.08 -2.11 0.07
CA ASN A 66 -12.98 -2.95 -0.38
C ASN A 66 -13.44 -4.24 -1.07
N THR A 67 -14.59 -4.81 -0.64
CA THR A 67 -15.19 -6.01 -1.25
C THR A 67 -15.45 -5.79 -2.73
N SER A 68 -15.96 -4.63 -3.11
CA SER A 68 -16.28 -4.33 -4.51
C SER A 68 -15.04 -4.36 -5.40
N ALA A 69 -13.93 -3.77 -4.94
CA ALA A 69 -12.66 -3.81 -5.65
C ALA A 69 -12.12 -5.26 -5.82
N ILE A 70 -12.26 -6.10 -4.79
CA ILE A 70 -11.84 -7.50 -4.83
C ILE A 70 -12.68 -8.33 -5.81
N VAL A 71 -14.01 -8.11 -5.84
CA VAL A 71 -14.91 -8.77 -6.81
C VAL A 71 -14.46 -8.48 -8.23
N GLU A 72 -14.24 -7.21 -8.56
CA GLU A 72 -13.88 -6.80 -9.92
C GLU A 72 -12.47 -7.29 -10.31
N PHE A 73 -11.51 -7.24 -9.38
CA PHE A 73 -10.14 -7.65 -9.64
C PHE A 73 -9.98 -9.18 -9.79
N LEU A 74 -10.52 -9.96 -8.84
CA LEU A 74 -10.35 -11.42 -8.81
C LEU A 74 -11.44 -12.16 -9.59
N ASN A 75 -12.51 -11.48 -9.99
CA ASN A 75 -13.69 -12.06 -10.64
C ASN A 75 -14.29 -13.23 -9.83
N ILE A 76 -14.52 -12.99 -8.54
CA ILE A 76 -15.08 -13.97 -7.59
C ILE A 76 -16.43 -13.50 -7.03
N PRO A 77 -17.27 -14.42 -6.52
CA PRO A 77 -18.52 -14.06 -5.85
C PRO A 77 -18.33 -13.10 -4.66
N GLN A 78 -19.29 -12.19 -4.47
CA GLN A 78 -19.25 -11.13 -3.46
C GLN A 78 -19.06 -11.67 -2.04
N ASN A 79 -19.65 -12.80 -1.68
CA ASN A 79 -19.49 -13.41 -0.37
C ASN A 79 -18.02 -13.79 -0.10
N LYS A 80 -17.34 -14.38 -1.09
CA LYS A 80 -15.92 -14.75 -0.96
C LYS A 80 -14.99 -13.54 -0.98
N ALA A 81 -15.33 -12.52 -1.77
CA ALA A 81 -14.61 -11.24 -1.74
C ALA A 81 -14.73 -10.54 -0.37
N ARG A 82 -15.90 -10.63 0.27
CA ARG A 82 -16.14 -10.08 1.61
C ARG A 82 -15.32 -10.79 2.67
N GLU A 83 -15.24 -12.12 2.64
CA GLU A 83 -14.37 -12.89 3.54
C GLU A 83 -12.91 -12.40 3.48
N ILE A 84 -12.41 -12.08 2.27
CA ILE A 84 -11.07 -11.50 2.10
C ILE A 84 -11.02 -10.08 2.68
N ALA A 85 -11.99 -9.22 2.36
CA ALA A 85 -12.03 -7.84 2.81
C ALA A 85 -12.13 -7.68 4.34
N GLU A 86 -12.71 -8.66 5.02
CA GLU A 86 -12.90 -8.71 6.48
C GLU A 86 -11.75 -9.41 7.22
N THR A 87 -10.69 -9.81 6.51
CA THR A 87 -9.52 -10.42 7.14
C THR A 87 -8.84 -9.42 8.08
N GLU A 88 -8.71 -9.78 9.37
CA GLU A 88 -8.21 -8.89 10.43
C GLU A 88 -6.82 -8.31 10.15
N HIS A 89 -5.95 -9.09 9.48
CA HIS A 89 -4.58 -8.70 9.17
C HIS A 89 -4.37 -8.27 7.71
N LEU A 90 -5.45 -7.92 7.00
CA LEU A 90 -5.39 -7.58 5.57
C LEU A 90 -4.47 -6.39 5.26
N PHE A 91 -4.34 -5.45 6.21
CA PHE A 91 -3.50 -4.25 6.08
C PHE A 91 -2.34 -4.20 7.08
N VAL A 92 -2.15 -5.27 7.86
CA VAL A 92 -1.05 -5.37 8.82
C VAL A 92 0.17 -5.93 8.09
N ASP A 93 1.15 -5.08 7.81
CA ASP A 93 2.47 -5.46 7.26
C ASP A 93 3.46 -5.81 8.40
#